data_AF-D8J9U7-F1
#
_entry.id   AF-D8J9U7-F1
#
_cell.length_a   1.000
_cell.length_b   1.000
_cell.length_c   1.000
_cell.angle_alpha   90.00
_cell.angle_beta   90.00
_cell.angle_gamma   90.00
#
_symmetry.space_group_name_H-M   'P 1'
#
loop_
_entity.id
_entity.type
_entity.pdbx_description
1 polymer ?
#
loop_
_entity_poly.entity_id
_entity_poly.type
_entity_poly.pdbx_seq_one_letter_code
_entity_poly.pdbx_strand_id
1 'polypeptide(L)' 'MATQQFEYKQFNPDIADVRNGDLEDRINELAAEGWVLDERCTWQGSTIAMIFRRPVDDV' A
#
# COMPACT_ATOMS: atom_id res chain seq x y z
N MET A 1 -26.61 1.70 9.57
CA MET A 1 -25.16 1.52 9.84
C MET A 1 -24.48 1.72 8.50
N ALA A 2 -23.72 2.79 8.31
CA ALA A 2 -22.97 2.98 7.07
C ALA A 2 -21.88 1.91 7.05
N THR A 3 -21.99 0.92 6.16
CA THR A 3 -20.92 -0.06 5.95
C THR A 3 -19.84 0.70 5.21
N GLN A 4 -18.85 1.20 5.95
CA GLN A 4 -17.71 1.86 5.35
C GLN A 4 -17.00 0.82 4.47
N GLN A 5 -17.13 0.97 3.15
CA GLN A 5 -16.47 0.10 2.19
C GLN A 5 -15.02 0.55 2.08
N PHE A 6 -14.09 -0.40 2.14
CA PHE A 6 -12.67 -0.13 1.97
C PHE A 6 -12.19 -0.82 0.70
N GLU A 7 -11.52 -0.05 -0.14
CA GLU A 7 -10.72 -0.56 -1.24
C GLU A 7 -9.36 -1.00 -0.70
N TYR A 8 -8.87 -2.15 -1.16
CA TYR A 8 -7.55 -2.66 -0.81
C TYR A 8 -6.69 -2.75 -2.05
N LYS A 9 -5.44 -2.32 -1.94
CA LYS A 9 -4.42 -2.39 -3.00
C LYS A 9 -3.16 -3.02 -2.44
N GLN A 10 -2.70 -4.08 -3.08
CA GLN A 10 -1.47 -4.75 -2.72
C GLN A 10 -0.33 -4.20 -3.58
N PHE A 11 0.77 -3.83 -2.94
CA PHE A 11 2.00 -3.40 -3.58
C PHE A 11 3.13 -4.33 -3.14
N ASN A 12 3.83 -4.94 -4.10
CA ASN A 12 4.90 -5.90 -3.84
C ASN A 12 6.21 -5.40 -4.40
N PRO A 13 6.89 -4.45 -3.73
CA PRO A 13 8.20 -4.01 -4.14
C PRO A 13 9.21 -5.13 -3.93
N ASP A 14 10.12 -5.28 -4.89
CA ASP A 14 11.26 -6.14 -4.73
C ASP A 14 12.35 -5.44 -3.90
N ILE A 15 13.25 -6.20 -3.30
CA ILE A 15 14.32 -5.64 -2.45
C ILE A 15 15.24 -4.67 -3.23
N ALA A 16 15.30 -4.82 -4.55
CA ALA A 16 15.99 -3.91 -5.45
C ALA A 16 15.34 -2.51 -5.44
N ASP A 17 14.01 -2.43 -5.51
CA ASP A 17 13.25 -1.16 -5.46
C ASP A 17 13.41 -0.48 -4.09
N VAL A 18 13.48 -1.28 -3.02
CA VAL A 18 13.73 -0.76 -1.66
C VAL A 18 15.13 -0.16 -1.54
N ARG A 19 16.13 -0.79 -2.15
CA ARG A 19 17.52 -0.32 -2.10
C ARG A 19 17.78 0.92 -2.95
N ASN A 20 17.01 1.11 -4.03
CA ASN A 20 17.14 2.27 -4.90
C ASN A 20 16.43 3.53 -4.38
N GLY A 21 15.59 3.39 -3.34
CA GLY A 21 14.80 4.50 -2.78
C GLY A 21 13.42 4.68 -3.44
N ASP A 22 13.17 4.02 -4.58
CA ASP A 22 11.87 4.03 -5.29
C ASP A 22 10.68 3.60 -4.41
N LEU A 23 10.93 2.80 -3.36
CA LEU A 23 9.89 2.41 -2.41
C LEU A 23 9.23 3.62 -1.73
N GLU A 24 10.02 4.59 -1.27
CA GLU A 24 9.49 5.74 -0.54
C GLU A 24 8.68 6.65 -1.46
N ASP A 25 9.16 6.88 -2.69
CA ASP A 25 8.41 7.59 -3.72
C ASP A 25 7.06 6.92 -4.01
N ARG A 26 7.03 5.58 -4.16
CA ARG A 26 5.78 4.86 -4.43
C ARG A 26 4.80 4.93 -3.27
N ILE A 27 5.28 4.84 -2.03
CA ILE A 27 4.45 4.99 -0.82
C ILE A 27 3.87 6.41 -0.78
N ASN A 28 4.67 7.43 -1.10
CA ASN A 28 4.22 8.82 -1.13
C ASN A 28 3.20 9.07 -2.24
N GLU A 29 3.37 8.49 -3.43
CA GLU A 29 2.37 8.54 -4.50
C GLU A 29 1.03 7.93 -4.06
N LEU A 30 1.07 6.75 -3.44
CA LEU A 30 -0.12 6.08 -2.92
C LEU A 30 -0.79 6.92 -1.82
N ALA A 31 -0.01 7.52 -0.92
CA ALA A 31 -0.52 8.43 0.10
C ALA A 31 -1.19 9.68 -0.51
N ALA A 32 -0.62 10.25 -1.58
CA ALA A 32 -1.20 11.37 -2.31
C ALA A 32 -2.52 11.01 -3.00
N GLU A 33 -2.67 9.76 -3.45
CA GLU A 33 -3.91 9.19 -3.99
C GLU A 33 -4.96 8.85 -2.90
N GLY A 34 -4.65 9.06 -1.62
CA GLY A 34 -5.54 8.78 -0.49
C GLY A 34 -5.50 7.33 -0.01
N TRP A 35 -4.51 6.54 -0.45
CA TRP A 35 -4.26 5.20 0.09
C TRP A 35 -3.47 5.30 1.40
N VAL A 36 -3.93 4.57 2.41
CA VAL A 36 -3.28 4.48 3.71
C VAL A 36 -2.67 3.10 3.84
N LEU A 37 -1.40 3.02 4.21
CA LEU A 37 -0.75 1.75 4.53
C LEU A 37 -1.49 1.10 5.71
N ASP A 38 -2.11 -0.05 5.49
CA ASP A 38 -2.89 -0.78 6.49
C ASP A 38 -2.01 -1.78 7.22
N GLU A 39 -1.44 -2.71 6.44
CA GLU A 39 -0.60 -3.77 6.95
C GLU A 39 0.68 -3.86 6.13
N ARG A 40 1.81 -3.82 6.83
CA ARG A 40 3.11 -4.16 6.25
C ARG A 40 3.27 -5.67 6.36
N CYS A 41 2.75 -6.39 5.37
CA CYS A 41 2.85 -7.84 5.36
C CYS A 41 4.31 -8.30 5.25
N THR A 42 4.52 -9.47 5.83
CA THR A 42 5.80 -10.13 6.08
C THR A 42 6.67 -10.24 4.83
N TRP A 43 7.98 -10.13 5.03
CA TRP A 43 8.99 -10.34 4.00
C TRP A 43 8.93 -11.82 3.56
N GLN A 44 8.58 -12.09 2.30
CA GLN A 44 8.71 -13.41 1.71
C GLN A 44 9.95 -13.41 0.81
N GLY A 45 11.08 -13.82 1.40
CA GLY A 45 12.36 -13.83 0.69
C GLY A 45 12.84 -12.43 0.33
N SER A 46 12.92 -12.13 -0.97
CA SER A 46 13.39 -10.85 -1.52
C SER A 46 12.27 -9.84 -1.80
N THR A 47 11.01 -10.19 -1.58
CA THR A 47 9.87 -9.32 -1.91
C THR A 47 9.12 -8.96 -0.62
N ILE A 48 8.73 -7.69 -0.49
CA ILE A 48 7.90 -7.20 0.60
C ILE A 48 6.48 -7.12 0.09
N ALA A 49 5.49 -7.55 0.86
CA ALA A 49 4.09 -7.31 0.53
C ALA A 49 3.57 -6.15 1.39
N MET A 50 3.02 -5.11 0.77
CA MET A 50 2.45 -3.94 1.44
C MET A 50 0.99 -3.83 1.05
N ILE A 51 0.08 -3.85 2.03
CA ILE A 51 -1.35 -3.69 1.79
C ILE A 51 -1.74 -2.27 2.15
N PHE A 52 -2.31 -1.58 1.19
CA PHE A 52 -2.88 -0.26 1.35
C PHE A 52 -4.40 -0.36 1.35
N ARG A 53 -5.05 0.45 2.17
CA ARG A 53 -6.50 0.61 2.21
C ARG A 53 -6.91 2.04 1.91
N ARG A 54 -8.05 2.22 1.28
CA ARG A 54 -8.67 3.52 1.03
C ARG A 54 -10.16 3.43 1.39
N PRO A 55 -10.73 4.39 2.13
CA PRO A 55 -12.18 4.45 2.30
C PRO A 55 -12.83 4.78 0.96
N VAL A 56 -13.79 3.95 0.55
CA VAL A 56 -14.70 4.26 -0.55
C VAL A 56 -15.90 4.95 0.08
N ASP A 57 -16.05 6.24 -0.23
CA ASP A 57 -17.30 6.92 0.07
C ASP A 57 -18.34 6.37 -0.92
N ASP A 58 -19.33 5.65 -0.40
CA ASP A 58 -20.50 5.18 -1.14
C ASP A 58 -21.35 6.42 -1.44
N VAL A 59 -21.16 6.99 -2.64
CA VAL A 59 -21.87 8.19 -3.11
C VAL A 59 -23.27 7.83 -3.58
#